data_AF-A0A969LE73-F1
#
_entry.id   AF-A0A969LE73-F1
#
_cell.length_a   1.000
_cell.length_b   1.000
_cell.length_c   1.000
_cell.angle_alpha   90.00
_cell.angle_beta   90.00
_cell.angle_gamma   90.00
#
_symmetry.space_group_name_H-M   'P 1'
#
loop_
_entity.id
_entity.type
_entity.pdbx_description
1 polymer ?
#
loop_
_entity_poly.entity_id
_entity_poly.type
_entity_poly.pdbx_seq_one_letter_code
_entity_poly.pdbx_strand_id
1 'polypeptide(L)'
;MGARQSRSAHRLRLSCHARRHARRQGIVERYYGSPAQRAYFAGCSTGGRQALVLAQRFPADYDGIIAGCPVLSLAAEAMHVAASVRANQDTRGTPILKSEQLPLIHSAVLAACDAGDGLKDGLIADPRACTFDPNRMRCKGRVTADCLTPLQADAVRKIYLGARNSRGEALTRGGAVPGSELQWADAFIAVGGQPPYEERLANEYLANLAVFDVGAAALTVARLQASTAIRRGSRSPTCCPVPPIRTCAPFASAADV
;
A
#
# COMPACT_ATOMS: atom_id res chain seq x y z
N MET A 1 -26.95 7.78 -11.87
CA MET A 1 -27.17 7.36 -10.46
C MET A 1 -25.89 7.27 -9.62
N GLY A 2 -24.76 6.71 -10.12
CA GLY A 2 -23.54 6.52 -9.31
C GLY A 2 -22.87 7.77 -8.71
N ALA A 3 -22.94 8.93 -9.38
CA ALA A 3 -22.37 10.18 -8.83
C ALA A 3 -23.15 10.73 -7.63
N ARG A 4 -24.48 10.50 -7.55
CA ARG A 4 -25.30 10.90 -6.41
C ARG A 4 -25.06 9.99 -5.20
N GLN A 5 -24.97 8.68 -5.40
CA GLN A 5 -24.66 7.72 -4.32
C GLN A 5 -23.25 7.95 -3.73
N SER A 6 -22.25 8.22 -4.57
CA SER A 6 -20.89 8.56 -4.14
C SER A 6 -20.84 9.86 -3.30
N ARG A 7 -21.57 10.90 -3.72
CA ARG A 7 -21.67 12.16 -2.96
C ARG A 7 -22.41 11.99 -1.63
N SER A 8 -23.46 11.18 -1.57
CA SER A 8 -24.18 10.87 -0.34
C SER A 8 -23.32 10.07 0.65
N ALA A 9 -22.63 9.04 0.19
CA ALA A 9 -21.70 8.26 1.02
C ALA A 9 -20.53 9.13 1.53
N HIS A 10 -20.04 10.05 0.71
CA HIS A 10 -19.00 10.99 1.11
C HIS A 10 -19.47 11.95 2.22
N ARG A 11 -20.65 12.56 2.05
CA ARG A 11 -21.26 13.43 3.08
C ARG A 11 -21.53 12.68 4.39
N LEU A 12 -21.99 11.43 4.30
CA LEU A 12 -22.18 10.56 5.47
C LEU A 12 -20.87 10.32 6.21
N ARG A 13 -19.78 9.98 5.52
CA ARG A 13 -18.45 9.80 6.15
C ARG A 13 -17.95 11.06 6.83
N LEU A 14 -18.13 12.23 6.21
CA LEU A 14 -17.76 13.51 6.81
C LEU A 14 -18.56 13.78 8.10
N SER A 15 -19.88 13.54 8.07
CA SER A 15 -20.75 13.69 9.25
C SER A 15 -20.40 12.72 10.39
N CYS A 16 -19.96 11.50 10.08
CA CYS A 16 -19.54 10.54 11.10
C CYS A 16 -18.21 10.90 11.76
N HIS A 17 -17.26 11.47 11.00
CA HIS A 17 -16.00 11.95 11.57
C HIS A 17 -16.24 13.10 12.55
N ALA A 18 -16.93 14.17 12.11
CA ALA A 18 -17.20 15.33 12.95
C ALA A 18 -17.92 14.95 14.26
N ARG A 19 -18.93 14.07 14.19
CA ARG A 19 -19.61 13.55 15.39
C ARG A 19 -18.69 12.80 16.34
N ARG A 20 -17.78 11.96 15.82
CA ARG A 20 -16.83 11.22 16.64
C ARG A 20 -15.78 12.14 17.27
N HIS A 21 -15.32 13.14 16.52
CA HIS A 21 -14.40 14.15 17.04
C HIS A 21 -15.03 14.94 18.18
N ALA A 22 -16.22 15.53 17.96
CA ALA A 22 -16.94 16.28 18.99
C ALA A 22 -17.22 15.45 20.26
N ARG A 23 -17.60 14.17 20.10
CA ARG A 23 -17.80 13.25 21.24
C ARG A 23 -16.52 13.05 22.04
N ARG A 24 -15.36 12.92 21.40
CA ARG A 24 -14.07 12.79 22.09
C ARG A 24 -13.75 14.06 22.87
N GLN A 25 -13.95 15.24 22.27
CA GLN A 25 -13.74 16.51 22.96
C GLN A 25 -14.65 16.66 24.18
N GLY A 26 -15.93 16.30 24.06
CA GLY A 26 -16.87 16.33 25.20
C GLY A 26 -16.53 15.34 26.32
N ILE A 27 -15.94 14.17 25.99
CA ILE A 27 -15.45 13.22 27.01
C ILE A 27 -14.29 13.84 27.79
N VAL A 28 -13.33 14.48 27.11
CA VAL A 28 -12.21 15.16 27.74
C VAL A 28 -12.71 16.27 28.67
N GLU A 29 -13.58 17.14 28.17
CA GLU A 29 -14.12 18.26 28.96
C GLU A 29 -14.89 17.78 30.19
N ARG A 30 -15.75 16.76 30.04
CA ARG A 30 -16.53 16.23 31.16
C ARG A 30 -15.64 15.55 32.22
N TYR A 31 -14.59 14.87 31.80
CA TYR A 31 -13.70 14.15 32.72
C TYR A 31 -12.75 15.10 33.46
N TYR A 32 -12.18 16.08 32.76
CA TYR A 32 -11.19 17.00 33.32
C TYR A 32 -11.76 18.33 33.82
N GLY A 33 -13.05 18.60 33.57
CA GLY A 33 -13.72 19.85 33.98
C GLY A 33 -13.40 21.06 33.09
N SER A 34 -12.63 20.89 32.02
CA SER A 34 -12.26 21.94 31.08
C SER A 34 -11.94 21.37 29.69
N PRO A 35 -12.19 22.12 28.60
CA PRO A 35 -11.88 21.65 27.25
C PRO A 35 -10.38 21.49 27.01
N ALA A 36 -10.01 20.63 26.05
CA ALA A 36 -8.63 20.51 25.61
C ALA A 36 -8.13 21.86 25.03
N GLN A 37 -6.97 22.34 25.50
CA GLN A 37 -6.37 23.57 24.97
C GLN A 37 -5.78 23.37 23.57
N ARG A 38 -5.36 22.14 23.26
CA ARG A 38 -4.79 21.72 21.97
C ARG A 38 -5.21 20.30 21.65
N ALA A 39 -5.38 20.00 20.36
CA ALA A 39 -5.65 18.67 19.84
C ALA A 39 -4.57 18.24 18.84
N TYR A 40 -4.01 17.04 19.03
CA TYR A 40 -2.99 16.48 18.16
C TYR A 40 -3.45 15.15 17.55
N PHE A 41 -3.02 14.89 16.32
CA PHE A 41 -3.17 13.58 15.67
C PHE A 41 -1.80 13.04 15.25
N ALA A 42 -1.50 11.79 15.59
CA ALA A 42 -0.30 11.10 15.12
C ALA A 42 -0.68 9.72 14.58
N GLY A 43 -0.17 9.36 13.41
CA GLY A 43 -0.36 8.03 12.84
C GLY A 43 0.64 7.69 11.75
N CYS A 44 0.96 6.40 11.60
CA CYS A 44 1.77 5.86 10.50
C CYS A 44 0.94 4.95 9.59
N SER A 45 1.39 4.73 8.35
CA SER A 45 0.75 3.83 7.38
C SER A 45 -0.68 4.28 7.06
N THR A 46 -1.68 3.44 7.35
CA THR A 46 -3.10 3.82 7.25
C THR A 46 -3.44 4.98 8.20
N GLY A 47 -2.78 5.08 9.36
CA GLY A 47 -2.87 6.24 10.24
C GLY A 47 -2.27 7.51 9.61
N GLY A 48 -1.16 7.40 8.89
CA GLY A 48 -0.58 8.53 8.15
C GLY A 48 -1.49 9.00 7.01
N ARG A 49 -2.16 8.07 6.33
CA ARG A 49 -3.24 8.40 5.38
C ARG A 49 -4.37 9.16 6.09
N GLN A 50 -4.82 8.69 7.25
CA GLN A 50 -5.85 9.39 8.03
C GLN A 50 -5.39 10.78 8.43
N ALA A 51 -4.15 10.93 8.91
CA ALA A 51 -3.53 12.20 9.24
C ALA A 51 -3.64 13.21 8.08
N LEU A 52 -3.26 12.81 6.86
CA LEU A 52 -3.38 13.68 5.69
C LEU A 52 -4.83 13.95 5.28
N VAL A 53 -5.73 12.98 5.44
CA VAL A 53 -7.17 13.19 5.21
C VAL A 53 -7.74 14.20 6.20
N LEU A 54 -7.33 14.15 7.47
CA LEU A 54 -7.72 15.13 8.50
C LEU A 54 -7.20 16.52 8.14
N ALA A 55 -5.91 16.65 7.79
CA ALA A 55 -5.34 17.92 7.35
C ALA A 55 -6.09 18.54 6.16
N GLN A 56 -6.49 17.72 5.18
CA GLN A 56 -7.13 18.19 3.95
C GLN A 56 -8.63 18.48 4.09
N ARG A 57 -9.33 17.75 4.96
CA ARG A 57 -10.81 17.76 5.01
C ARG A 57 -11.39 18.28 6.32
N PHE A 58 -10.59 18.29 7.38
CA PHE A 58 -10.96 18.73 8.73
C PHE A 58 -9.81 19.53 9.36
N PRO A 59 -9.34 20.60 8.70
CA PRO A 59 -8.16 21.34 9.14
C PRO A 59 -8.34 22.00 10.51
N ALA A 60 -9.59 22.21 10.96
CA ALA A 60 -9.89 22.82 12.26
C ALA A 60 -9.94 21.82 13.43
N ASP A 61 -9.89 20.50 13.17
CA ASP A 61 -10.05 19.49 14.22
C ASP A 61 -8.78 19.28 15.06
N TYR A 62 -7.61 19.67 14.54
CA TYR A 62 -6.31 19.41 15.19
C TYR A 62 -5.36 20.59 14.98
N ASP A 63 -4.69 21.02 16.05
CA ASP A 63 -3.64 22.03 16.03
C ASP A 63 -2.32 21.50 15.45
N GLY A 64 -2.09 20.18 15.54
CA GLY A 64 -0.88 19.54 15.03
C GLY A 64 -1.12 18.12 14.55
N ILE A 65 -0.51 17.77 13.42
CA ILE A 65 -0.66 16.47 12.76
C ILE A 65 0.72 15.89 12.41
N ILE A 66 1.00 14.68 12.88
CA ILE A 66 2.16 13.88 12.51
C ILE A 66 1.71 12.75 11.58
N ALA A 67 2.07 12.86 10.30
CA ALA A 67 1.74 11.88 9.27
C ALA A 67 2.96 11.03 8.91
N GLY A 68 3.17 9.93 9.63
CA GLY A 68 4.25 8.98 9.34
C GLY A 68 3.89 8.07 8.18
N CYS A 69 4.88 7.70 7.36
CA CYS A 69 4.79 6.70 6.30
C CYS A 69 3.41 6.61 5.58
N PRO A 70 2.84 7.73 5.09
CA PRO A 70 1.41 7.79 4.79
C PRO A 70 1.05 7.03 3.52
N VAL A 71 0.02 6.17 3.59
CA VAL A 71 -0.52 5.47 2.42
C VAL A 71 -1.38 6.43 1.57
N LEU A 72 -0.74 7.18 0.69
CA LEU A 72 -1.36 8.25 -0.10
C LEU A 72 -2.48 7.75 -1.01
N SER A 73 -2.29 6.59 -1.64
CA SER A 73 -3.28 5.94 -2.50
C SER A 73 -3.29 4.45 -2.24
N LEU A 74 -4.41 3.93 -1.74
CA LEU A 74 -4.59 2.49 -1.54
C LEU A 74 -4.49 1.71 -2.87
N ALA A 75 -4.89 2.32 -3.99
CA ALA A 75 -4.78 1.69 -5.29
C ALA A 75 -3.33 1.60 -5.78
N ALA A 76 -2.55 2.67 -5.61
CA ALA A 76 -1.14 2.64 -5.96
C ALA A 76 -0.38 1.67 -5.05
N GLU A 77 -0.69 1.68 -3.75
CA GLU A 77 -0.09 0.78 -2.76
C GLU A 77 -0.35 -0.70 -3.09
N ALA A 78 -1.58 -1.06 -3.39
CA ALA A 78 -1.88 -2.43 -3.74
C ALA A 78 -1.21 -2.88 -5.06
N MET A 79 -1.05 -1.97 -6.02
CA MET A 79 -0.28 -2.26 -7.24
C MET A 79 1.22 -2.39 -6.96
N HIS A 80 1.76 -1.59 -6.05
CA HIS A 80 3.16 -1.70 -5.60
C HIS A 80 3.41 -3.10 -5.01
N VAL A 81 2.67 -3.44 -3.97
CA VAL A 81 2.70 -4.71 -3.24
C VAL A 81 2.54 -5.90 -4.19
N ALA A 82 1.51 -5.87 -5.06
CA ALA A 82 1.30 -6.94 -6.03
C ALA A 82 2.44 -7.08 -7.05
N ALA A 83 3.03 -5.96 -7.50
CA ALA A 83 4.16 -5.97 -8.42
C ALA A 83 5.45 -6.48 -7.77
N SER A 84 5.70 -6.15 -6.50
CA SER A 84 6.87 -6.62 -5.74
C SER A 84 6.84 -8.14 -5.57
N VAL A 85 5.68 -8.69 -5.14
CA VAL A 85 5.49 -10.15 -5.05
C VAL A 85 5.67 -10.81 -6.43
N ARG A 86 5.05 -10.23 -7.47
CA ARG A 86 5.15 -10.77 -8.83
C ARG A 86 6.55 -10.72 -9.41
N ALA A 87 7.32 -9.69 -9.09
CA ALA A 87 8.71 -9.55 -9.52
C ALA A 87 9.60 -10.67 -8.95
N ASN A 88 9.22 -11.25 -7.81
CA ASN A 88 9.90 -12.37 -7.18
C ASN A 88 9.32 -13.74 -7.56
N GLN A 89 8.45 -13.85 -8.56
CA GLN A 89 7.87 -15.12 -8.99
C GLN A 89 8.30 -15.50 -10.41
N ASP A 90 8.63 -16.77 -10.63
CA ASP A 90 8.81 -17.33 -11.98
C ASP A 90 7.47 -17.48 -12.71
N THR A 91 7.50 -17.98 -13.96
CA THR A 91 6.29 -18.17 -14.77
C THR A 91 5.28 -19.16 -14.18
N ARG A 92 5.70 -19.98 -13.21
CA ARG A 92 4.87 -20.95 -12.49
C ARG A 92 4.44 -20.43 -11.11
N GLY A 93 4.80 -19.20 -10.74
CA GLY A 93 4.51 -18.63 -9.42
C GLY A 93 5.50 -19.05 -8.34
N THR A 94 6.62 -19.68 -8.69
CA THR A 94 7.63 -20.14 -7.72
C THR A 94 8.55 -18.96 -7.33
N PRO A 95 8.87 -18.77 -6.03
CA PRO A 95 9.79 -17.73 -5.61
C PRO A 95 11.17 -17.82 -6.28
N ILE A 96 11.67 -16.69 -6.80
CA ILE A 96 12.98 -16.57 -7.46
C ILE A 96 14.10 -16.31 -6.44
N LEU A 97 13.87 -15.33 -5.56
CA LEU A 97 14.72 -14.97 -4.43
C LEU A 97 14.22 -15.67 -3.18
N LYS A 98 15.17 -16.13 -2.38
CA LYS A 98 14.93 -16.61 -1.02
C LYS A 98 15.44 -15.60 0.00
N SER A 99 14.86 -15.61 1.20
CA SER A 99 15.22 -14.70 2.29
C SER A 99 16.71 -14.74 2.65
N GLU A 100 17.38 -15.88 2.49
CA GLU A 100 18.80 -16.06 2.81
C GLU A 100 19.72 -15.23 1.90
N GLN A 101 19.21 -14.76 0.75
CA GLN A 101 19.97 -13.95 -0.19
C GLN A 101 19.91 -12.45 0.15
N LEU A 102 18.99 -12.02 1.02
CA LEU A 102 18.79 -10.60 1.33
C LEU A 102 19.99 -9.95 2.02
N PRO A 103 20.68 -10.60 2.99
CA PRO A 103 21.90 -10.04 3.56
C PRO A 103 23.02 -9.82 2.54
N LEU A 104 23.15 -10.72 1.55
CA LEU A 104 24.12 -10.58 0.47
C LEU A 104 23.79 -9.36 -0.42
N ILE A 105 22.52 -9.21 -0.81
CA ILE A 105 22.07 -8.08 -1.63
C ILE A 105 22.25 -6.78 -0.86
N HIS A 106 21.82 -6.73 0.40
CA HIS A 106 21.96 -5.55 1.26
C HIS A 106 23.42 -5.11 1.40
N SER A 107 24.33 -6.06 1.65
CA SER A 107 25.76 -5.77 1.78
C SER A 107 26.35 -5.19 0.49
N ALA A 108 25.93 -5.71 -0.68
CA ALA A 108 26.37 -5.18 -1.97
C ALA A 108 25.82 -3.77 -2.24
N VAL A 109 24.59 -3.49 -1.79
CA VAL A 109 23.98 -2.16 -1.89
C VAL A 109 24.70 -1.15 -1.00
N LEU A 110 24.97 -1.50 0.27
CA LEU A 110 25.76 -0.65 1.18
C LEU A 110 27.16 -0.40 0.62
N ALA A 111 27.84 -1.44 0.13
CA ALA A 111 29.17 -1.29 -0.48
C ALA A 111 29.18 -0.32 -1.68
N ALA A 112 28.06 -0.16 -2.37
CA ALA A 112 27.93 0.75 -3.50
C ALA A 112 27.48 2.17 -3.10
N CYS A 113 26.76 2.33 -2.00
CA CYS A 113 25.96 3.53 -1.75
C CYS A 113 26.11 4.18 -0.36
N ASP A 114 26.65 3.47 0.64
CA ASP A 114 26.86 3.95 2.02
C ASP A 114 27.65 5.26 2.03
N ALA A 115 28.84 5.26 1.42
CA ALA A 115 29.72 6.43 1.32
C ALA A 115 29.19 7.62 0.48
N GLY A 116 27.95 7.55 -0.03
CA GLY A 116 27.35 8.56 -0.91
C GLY A 116 27.10 9.91 -0.24
N ASP A 117 27.00 9.94 1.08
CA ASP A 117 26.84 11.17 1.89
C ASP A 117 28.16 11.65 2.53
N GLY A 118 29.27 10.96 2.27
CA GLY A 118 30.59 11.24 2.83
C GLY A 118 30.91 10.49 4.12
N LEU A 119 29.99 9.68 4.66
CA LEU A 119 30.21 8.81 5.82
C LEU A 119 30.11 7.35 5.40
N LYS A 120 30.90 6.48 6.06
CA LYS A 120 30.80 5.03 5.88
C LYS A 120 30.38 4.42 7.21
N ASP A 121 29.08 4.52 7.48
CA ASP A 121 28.48 4.15 8.76
C ASP A 121 27.43 3.03 8.63
N GLY A 122 27.27 2.48 7.43
CA GLY A 122 26.30 1.43 7.13
C GLY A 122 24.89 1.97 6.87
N LEU A 123 24.73 3.28 6.66
CA LEU A 123 23.46 3.92 6.35
C LEU A 123 23.49 4.51 4.94
N ILE A 124 22.32 4.58 4.32
CA ILE A 124 22.15 5.31 3.05
C ILE A 124 21.26 6.49 3.35
N ALA A 125 21.84 7.68 3.56
CA ALA A 125 21.08 8.88 3.91
C ALA A 125 20.15 9.34 2.78
N ASP A 126 20.57 9.22 1.51
CA ASP A 126 19.72 9.48 0.35
C ASP A 126 19.70 8.28 -0.63
N PRO A 127 18.75 7.35 -0.46
CA PRO A 127 18.59 6.20 -1.36
C PRO A 127 18.34 6.55 -2.82
N ARG A 128 17.93 7.80 -3.13
CA ARG A 128 17.69 8.25 -4.52
C ARG A 128 18.98 8.48 -5.28
N ALA A 129 20.08 8.76 -4.58
CA ALA A 129 21.40 8.93 -5.17
C ALA A 129 22.10 7.57 -5.43
N CYS A 130 21.57 6.48 -4.86
CA CYS A 130 22.14 5.14 -5.04
C CYS A 130 21.85 4.59 -6.44
N THR A 131 22.89 4.43 -7.26
CA THR A 131 22.78 3.87 -8.62
C THR A 131 23.20 2.40 -8.68
N PHE A 132 22.94 1.64 -7.62
CA PHE A 132 23.27 0.22 -7.54
C PHE A 132 22.61 -0.58 -8.67
N ASP A 133 23.40 -1.39 -9.39
CA ASP A 133 22.92 -2.28 -10.45
C ASP A 133 23.09 -3.75 -10.02
N PRO A 134 21.98 -4.49 -9.78
CA PRO A 134 22.01 -5.90 -9.39
C PRO A 134 22.76 -6.80 -10.38
N ASN A 135 22.92 -6.40 -11.65
CA ASN A 135 23.70 -7.18 -12.62
C ASN A 135 25.17 -7.34 -12.22
N ARG A 136 25.71 -6.43 -11.40
CA ARG A 136 27.08 -6.53 -10.89
C ARG A 136 27.28 -7.71 -9.94
N MET A 137 26.20 -8.22 -9.35
CA MET A 137 26.23 -9.40 -8.47
C MET A 137 26.10 -10.73 -9.22
N ARG A 138 26.02 -10.72 -10.56
CA ARG A 138 25.79 -11.95 -11.32
C ARG A 138 26.96 -12.93 -11.20
N CYS A 139 26.65 -14.20 -11.04
CA CYS A 139 27.64 -15.27 -11.06
C CYS A 139 28.40 -15.27 -12.39
N LYS A 140 29.74 -15.25 -12.35
CA LYS A 140 30.63 -15.30 -13.54
C LYS A 140 30.91 -16.73 -14.05
N GLY A 141 30.34 -17.74 -13.39
CA GLY A 141 30.56 -19.14 -13.67
C GLY A 141 29.54 -19.99 -12.93
N ARG A 142 30.00 -20.94 -12.11
CA ARG A 142 29.12 -21.75 -11.27
C ARG A 142 28.30 -20.86 -10.33
N VAL A 143 27.03 -21.21 -10.13
CA VAL A 143 26.16 -20.56 -9.14
C VAL A 143 26.65 -20.93 -7.75
N THR A 144 27.00 -19.93 -6.95
CA THR A 144 27.38 -20.07 -5.53
C THR A 144 26.43 -19.28 -4.65
N ALA A 145 26.60 -19.36 -3.34
CA ALA A 145 25.81 -18.57 -2.38
C ALA A 145 26.14 -17.06 -2.42
N ASP A 146 27.24 -16.66 -3.05
CA ASP A 146 27.80 -15.29 -3.00
C ASP A 146 27.45 -14.44 -4.22
N CYS A 147 26.60 -14.94 -5.10
CA CYS A 147 26.22 -14.27 -6.33
C CYS A 147 24.76 -14.55 -6.71
N LEU A 148 24.22 -13.71 -7.60
CA LEU A 148 22.86 -13.86 -8.11
C LEU A 148 22.87 -14.56 -9.47
N THR A 149 21.91 -15.44 -9.68
CA THR A 149 21.58 -15.89 -11.04
C THR A 149 21.02 -14.72 -11.87
N PRO A 150 21.02 -14.81 -13.22
CA PRO A 150 20.42 -13.78 -14.06
C PRO A 150 18.95 -13.48 -13.70
N LEU A 151 18.18 -14.51 -13.37
CA LEU A 151 16.77 -14.37 -12.99
C LEU A 151 16.62 -13.64 -11.64
N GLN A 152 17.49 -13.93 -10.67
CA GLN A 152 17.51 -13.25 -9.37
C GLN A 152 17.92 -11.79 -9.50
N ALA A 153 18.96 -11.48 -10.27
CA ALA A 153 19.36 -10.09 -10.53
C ALA A 153 18.24 -9.29 -11.20
N ASP A 154 17.52 -9.90 -12.16
CA ASP A 154 16.37 -9.25 -12.80
C ASP A 154 15.18 -9.06 -11.84
N ALA A 155 14.92 -10.01 -10.94
CA ALA A 155 13.91 -9.86 -9.90
C ALA A 155 14.21 -8.68 -8.98
N VAL A 156 15.45 -8.57 -8.46
CA VAL A 156 15.89 -7.43 -7.63
C VAL A 156 15.73 -6.11 -8.40
N ARG A 157 16.16 -6.07 -9.66
CA ARG A 157 16.01 -4.89 -10.53
C ARG A 157 14.55 -4.46 -10.68
N LYS A 158 13.63 -5.41 -10.88
CA LYS A 158 12.18 -5.15 -11.00
C LYS A 158 11.58 -4.66 -9.68
N ILE A 159 12.01 -5.21 -8.55
CA ILE A 159 11.59 -4.77 -7.20
C ILE A 159 11.94 -3.30 -6.97
N TYR A 160 13.17 -2.88 -7.30
CA TYR A 160 13.58 -1.46 -7.21
C TYR A 160 12.85 -0.56 -8.22
N LEU A 161 12.54 -1.08 -9.41
CA LEU A 161 11.87 -0.32 -10.46
C LEU A 161 10.41 0.00 -10.13
N GLY A 162 9.75 -0.90 -9.38
CA GLY A 162 8.35 -0.77 -8.97
C GLY A 162 7.33 -1.11 -10.05
N ALA A 163 6.06 -0.89 -9.73
CA ALA A 163 4.93 -1.27 -10.57
C ALA A 163 4.89 -0.46 -11.88
N ARG A 164 4.86 -1.15 -13.01
CA ARG A 164 4.72 -0.57 -14.35
C ARG A 164 3.64 -1.27 -15.14
N ASN A 165 2.99 -0.54 -16.05
CA ASN A 165 2.04 -1.13 -16.99
C ASN A 165 2.72 -1.73 -18.23
N SER A 166 1.93 -2.31 -19.14
CA SER A 166 2.41 -2.93 -20.37
C SER A 166 3.11 -1.98 -21.34
N ARG A 167 2.94 -0.67 -21.19
CA ARG A 167 3.63 0.38 -21.96
C ARG A 167 4.91 0.86 -21.27
N GLY A 168 5.24 0.30 -20.12
CA GLY A 168 6.39 0.71 -19.31
C GLY A 168 6.16 1.97 -18.47
N GLU A 169 4.94 2.51 -18.41
CA GLU A 169 4.63 3.68 -17.59
C GLU A 169 4.56 3.30 -16.10
N ALA A 170 5.09 4.15 -15.22
CA ALA A 170 5.07 3.92 -13.78
C ALA A 170 3.66 4.09 -13.20
N LEU A 171 3.22 3.12 -12.41
CA LEU A 171 1.94 3.14 -11.69
C LEU A 171 2.10 3.64 -10.24
N THR A 172 3.32 3.61 -9.74
CA THR A 172 3.74 4.05 -8.40
C THR A 172 4.86 5.08 -8.53
N ARG A 173 5.24 5.73 -7.43
CA ARG A 173 6.37 6.70 -7.44
C ARG A 173 7.76 6.03 -7.45
N GLY A 174 7.80 4.70 -7.48
CA GLY A 174 9.02 3.90 -7.39
C GLY A 174 8.73 2.48 -6.91
N GLY A 175 9.78 1.68 -6.83
CA GLY A 175 9.78 0.39 -6.15
C GLY A 175 10.28 0.47 -4.73
N ALA A 176 10.77 -0.64 -4.21
CA ALA A 176 11.53 -0.64 -2.96
C ALA A 176 12.75 0.30 -3.11
N VAL A 177 13.23 0.87 -2.02
CA VAL A 177 14.40 1.75 -2.06
C VAL A 177 15.66 0.96 -1.70
N PRO A 178 16.82 1.24 -2.33
CA PRO A 178 18.09 0.66 -1.91
C PRO A 178 18.34 0.88 -0.41
N GLY A 179 18.78 -0.16 0.29
CA GLY A 179 18.98 -0.18 1.74
C GLY A 179 17.81 -0.80 2.52
N SER A 180 16.67 -1.07 1.86
CA SER A 180 15.50 -1.70 2.51
C SER A 180 15.49 -3.22 2.44
N GLU A 181 16.53 -3.86 1.90
CA GLU A 181 16.51 -5.28 1.48
C GLU A 181 16.19 -6.24 2.62
N LEU A 182 16.70 -5.96 3.81
CA LEU A 182 16.45 -6.78 5.00
C LEU A 182 14.98 -6.77 5.41
N GLN A 183 14.24 -5.71 5.09
CA GLN A 183 12.81 -5.58 5.37
C GLN A 183 11.93 -6.28 4.34
N TRP A 184 12.50 -6.81 3.25
CA TRP A 184 11.73 -7.52 2.22
C TRP A 184 11.30 -8.90 2.70
N ALA A 185 12.04 -9.48 3.66
CA ALA A 185 11.71 -10.73 4.32
C ALA A 185 10.35 -10.61 5.00
N ASP A 186 9.47 -11.57 4.71
CA ASP A 186 8.06 -11.65 5.16
C ASP A 186 7.14 -10.51 4.66
N ALA A 187 7.70 -9.38 4.21
CA ALA A 187 6.94 -8.35 3.49
C ALA A 187 6.45 -8.90 2.15
N PHE A 188 7.33 -9.10 1.17
CA PHE A 188 7.01 -9.65 -0.16
C PHE A 188 7.95 -10.78 -0.61
N ILE A 189 8.89 -11.19 0.25
CA ILE A 189 9.74 -12.38 0.05
C ILE A 189 9.42 -13.38 1.16
N ALA A 190 9.00 -14.58 0.77
CA ALA A 190 8.58 -15.64 1.68
C ALA A 190 9.69 -16.03 2.66
N VAL A 191 9.31 -16.28 3.92
CA VAL A 191 10.15 -16.86 4.97
C VAL A 191 9.50 -18.16 5.44
N GLY A 192 10.29 -19.22 5.61
CA GLY A 192 9.77 -20.51 6.11
C GLY A 192 8.71 -21.17 5.22
N GLY A 193 8.69 -20.84 3.92
CA GLY A 193 7.76 -21.42 2.94
C GLY A 193 6.31 -20.91 3.03
N GLN A 194 6.02 -19.93 3.87
CA GLN A 194 4.71 -19.29 3.94
C GLN A 194 4.60 -18.14 2.91
N PRO A 195 3.41 -17.91 2.33
CA PRO A 195 3.17 -16.73 1.50
C PRO A 195 3.47 -15.45 2.30
N PRO A 196 4.18 -14.48 1.71
CA PRO A 196 4.53 -13.25 2.40
C PRO A 196 3.28 -12.40 2.70
N TYR A 197 3.37 -11.51 3.69
CA TYR A 197 2.26 -10.67 4.14
C TYR A 197 1.62 -9.86 3.00
N GLU A 198 2.43 -9.25 2.16
CA GLU A 198 1.99 -8.42 1.04
C GLU A 198 1.24 -9.23 -0.02
N GLU A 199 1.55 -10.51 -0.21
CA GLU A 199 0.79 -11.35 -1.13
C GLU A 199 -0.66 -11.53 -0.66
N ARG A 200 -0.88 -11.70 0.65
CA ARG A 200 -2.22 -11.79 1.24
C ARG A 200 -2.98 -10.48 1.06
N LEU A 201 -2.35 -9.35 1.39
CA LEU A 201 -2.94 -8.02 1.20
C LEU A 201 -3.31 -7.75 -0.26
N ALA A 202 -2.40 -8.06 -1.18
CA ALA A 202 -2.62 -7.87 -2.61
C ALA A 202 -3.79 -8.73 -3.10
N ASN A 203 -3.84 -10.01 -2.71
CA ASN A 203 -4.93 -10.90 -3.09
C ASN A 203 -6.28 -10.44 -2.53
N GLU A 204 -6.33 -10.02 -1.26
CA GLU A 204 -7.54 -9.45 -0.66
C GLU A 204 -7.99 -8.18 -1.40
N TYR A 205 -7.05 -7.28 -1.72
CA TYR A 205 -7.36 -6.07 -2.45
C TYR A 205 -7.90 -6.37 -3.86
N LEU A 206 -7.27 -7.29 -4.59
CA LEU A 206 -7.67 -7.69 -5.94
C LEU A 206 -9.04 -8.36 -5.96
N ALA A 207 -9.29 -9.28 -5.02
CA ALA A 207 -10.57 -9.96 -4.88
C ALA A 207 -11.73 -8.97 -4.62
N ASN A 208 -11.45 -7.89 -3.89
CA ASN A 208 -12.46 -6.89 -3.51
C ASN A 208 -12.49 -5.64 -4.42
N LEU A 209 -11.59 -5.53 -5.42
CA LEU A 209 -11.65 -4.45 -6.41
C LEU A 209 -12.67 -4.71 -7.51
N ALA A 210 -12.92 -5.99 -7.81
CA ALA A 210 -13.86 -6.43 -8.82
C ALA A 210 -15.30 -6.42 -8.32
N VAL A 211 -15.81 -5.25 -7.91
CA VAL A 211 -17.24 -5.07 -7.60
C VAL A 211 -18.08 -4.92 -8.87
N PHE A 212 -17.47 -4.93 -10.07
CA PHE A 212 -18.20 -4.92 -11.33
C PHE A 212 -17.58 -5.93 -12.32
N ASP A 213 -18.26 -7.07 -12.44
CA ASP A 213 -18.31 -7.97 -13.61
C ASP A 213 -17.05 -8.74 -14.02
N VAL A 214 -16.20 -9.08 -13.05
CA VAL A 214 -15.40 -10.31 -13.13
C VAL A 214 -15.64 -11.04 -11.82
N GLY A 215 -16.20 -12.26 -11.89
CA GLY A 215 -16.53 -13.03 -10.69
C GLY A 215 -15.37 -12.97 -9.69
N ALA A 216 -15.68 -12.63 -8.42
CA ALA A 216 -14.71 -12.34 -7.36
C ALA A 216 -13.64 -13.44 -7.13
N ALA A 217 -13.78 -14.59 -7.79
CA ALA A 217 -12.84 -15.71 -7.81
C ALA A 217 -11.68 -15.59 -8.84
N ALA A 218 -11.56 -14.51 -9.62
CA ALA A 218 -10.69 -14.52 -10.81
C ALA A 218 -9.31 -13.82 -10.69
N LEU A 219 -9.12 -12.82 -9.82
CA LEU A 219 -7.87 -12.03 -9.76
C LEU A 219 -7.04 -12.31 -8.51
N THR A 220 -5.82 -12.82 -8.72
CA THR A 220 -4.78 -13.01 -7.70
C THR A 220 -3.45 -12.48 -8.24
N VAL A 221 -2.45 -12.28 -7.38
CA VAL A 221 -1.07 -11.92 -7.79
C VAL A 221 -0.53 -12.92 -8.82
N ALA A 222 -0.79 -14.22 -8.64
CA ALA A 222 -0.40 -15.26 -9.57
C ALA A 222 -0.97 -15.07 -10.99
N ARG A 223 -2.10 -14.36 -11.15
CA ARG A 223 -2.78 -14.09 -12.42
C ARG A 223 -2.58 -12.68 -12.97
N LEU A 224 -1.86 -11.80 -12.27
CA LEU A 224 -1.43 -10.50 -12.77
C LEU A 224 -0.36 -10.71 -13.86
N GLN A 225 -0.75 -10.92 -15.12
CA GLN A 225 0.16 -10.87 -16.26
C GLN A 225 0.12 -9.48 -16.90
N ALA A 226 1.27 -8.99 -17.38
CA ALA A 226 1.41 -7.71 -18.06
C ALA A 226 0.71 -7.64 -19.45
N SER A 227 -0.13 -8.60 -19.82
CA SER A 227 -0.73 -8.72 -21.16
C SER A 227 -2.26 -8.75 -21.21
N THR A 228 -2.99 -8.83 -20.10
CA THR A 228 -4.45 -8.66 -20.14
C THR A 228 -4.81 -7.25 -19.72
N ALA A 229 -5.11 -6.44 -20.73
CA ALA A 229 -5.73 -5.14 -20.60
C ALA A 229 -6.73 -5.12 -19.43
N ILE A 230 -6.49 -4.27 -18.43
CA ILE A 230 -7.58 -3.71 -17.64
C ILE A 230 -8.39 -2.86 -18.62
N ARG A 231 -9.26 -3.51 -19.41
CA ARG A 231 -10.27 -2.80 -20.18
C ARG A 231 -11.13 -2.10 -19.13
N ARG A 232 -11.29 -0.78 -19.26
CA ARG A 232 -12.38 -0.09 -18.57
C ARG A 232 -13.63 -0.90 -18.89
N GLY A 233 -14.24 -1.52 -17.87
CA GLY A 233 -15.48 -2.27 -18.06
C GLY A 233 -16.43 -1.42 -18.88
N SER A 234 -16.81 -1.91 -20.06
CA SER A 234 -17.86 -1.31 -20.86
C SER A 234 -19.10 -1.25 -19.98
N ARG A 235 -19.66 -0.06 -19.77
CA ARG A 235 -20.96 0.09 -19.12
C ARG A 235 -21.98 -0.68 -19.97
N SER A 236 -22.36 -1.88 -19.53
CA SER A 236 -23.52 -2.56 -20.11
C SER A 236 -24.79 -1.85 -19.62
N PRO A 237 -25.83 -1.64 -20.47
CA PRO A 237 -26.95 -0.74 -20.18
C PRO A 237 -28.05 -1.37 -19.31
N THR A 238 -27.92 -2.62 -18.89
CA THR A 238 -29.02 -3.36 -18.24
C THR A 238 -28.89 -3.34 -16.73
N CYS A 239 -29.30 -2.22 -16.12
CA CYS A 239 -29.68 -2.20 -14.71
C CYS A 239 -30.99 -3.00 -14.54
N CYS A 240 -30.93 -4.17 -13.89
CA CYS A 240 -32.11 -4.70 -13.23
C CYS A 240 -32.56 -3.75 -12.10
N PRO A 241 -33.87 -3.53 -11.91
CA PRO A 241 -34.36 -2.58 -10.92
C PRO A 241 -34.13 -3.11 -9.49
N VAL A 242 -33.55 -2.28 -8.64
CA VAL A 242 -33.46 -2.48 -7.19
C VAL A 242 -34.87 -2.27 -6.61
N PRO A 243 -35.42 -3.16 -5.75
CA PRO A 243 -36.72 -2.93 -5.13
C PRO A 243 -36.64 -1.73 -4.16
N PRO A 244 -37.74 -0.99 -3.96
CA PRO A 244 -37.73 0.22 -3.16
C PRO A 244 -37.41 -0.09 -1.69
N ILE A 245 -36.55 0.74 -1.11
CA ILE A 245 -36.21 0.74 0.32
C ILE A 245 -37.50 0.97 1.11
N ARG A 246 -37.89 0.01 1.96
CA ARG A 246 -38.91 0.24 2.99
C ARG A 246 -38.45 1.37 3.90
N THR A 247 -39.28 2.39 4.01
CA THR A 247 -39.10 3.55 4.90
C THR A 247 -38.91 3.09 6.34
N CYS A 248 -37.78 3.43 6.96
CA CYS A 248 -37.65 3.41 8.42
C CYS A 248 -38.54 4.53 8.99
N ALA A 249 -39.47 4.17 9.87
CA ALA A 249 -40.30 5.11 10.62
C ALA A 249 -39.44 6.01 11.53
N PRO A 250 -39.82 7.27 11.76
CA PRO A 250 -39.12 8.16 12.69
C PRO A 250 -39.37 7.70 14.13
N PHE A 251 -38.29 7.61 14.93
CA PHE A 251 -38.40 7.47 16.38
C PHE A 251 -38.93 8.79 16.95
N ALA A 252 -40.05 8.69 17.68
CA ALA A 252 -40.67 9.80 18.39
C ALA A 252 -39.79 10.29 19.55
N SER A 253 -39.80 11.61 19.73
CA SER A 253 -39.32 12.32 20.91
C SER A 253 -40.08 11.88 22.16
N ALA A 254 -39.38 11.57 23.23
CA ALA A 254 -39.93 11.60 24.59
C ALA A 254 -39.03 12.49 25.45
N ALA A 255 -39.53 13.70 25.68
CA ALA A 255 -39.26 14.44 26.89
C ALA A 255 -40.25 13.94 27.97
N ASP A 256 -39.89 14.20 29.22
CA ASP A 256 -40.65 14.09 30.47
C ASP A 256 -40.39 12.88 31.38
N VAL A 257 -39.96 13.28 32.60
CA VAL A 257 -39.69 12.60 33.89
C VAL A 257 -38.27 12.07 34.11
#